data_AF-A0AAV0D6U5-F1
#
_entry.id   AF-A0AAV0D6U5-F1
#
_cell.length_a   1.000
_cell.length_b   1.000
_cell.length_c   1.000
_cell.angle_alpha   90.00
_cell.angle_beta   90.00
_cell.angle_gamma   90.00
#
_symmetry.space_group_name_H-M   'P 1'
#
loop_
_entity.id
_entity.type
_entity.pdbx_description
1 polymer ?
#
loop_
_entity_poly.entity_id
_entity_poly.type
_entity_poly.pdbx_seq_one_letter_code
_entity_poly.pdbx_strand_id
1 'polypeptide(L)'
;MENADVFGSSTAPLTWHDFLERMRQPSAAEFVKAIKSFIVSFSNNAPDPDKDSATVQEFLGNMEAAFRAHSLWAGCSEEELESAGEGLEKYVMTKLYLHVFASHPEDVKVDEQLHEKMALIQQFIRPENLDIKPVFQNETSWLLAQKELLKINMYKAPRDKLVCILNCCKVITNLLLNASISENENPPGADDFLPVLIYVTIKV
;
A
#
# COMPACT_ATOMS: atom_id res chain seq x y z
N MET A 1 13.61 13.93 -21.69
CA MET A 1 13.03 12.65 -22.13
C MET A 1 12.40 12.01 -20.92
N GLU A 2 11.18 11.52 -21.10
CA GLU A 2 10.21 11.19 -20.07
C GLU A 2 10.75 10.22 -19.01
N ASN A 3 10.72 10.66 -17.75
CA ASN A 3 10.36 9.78 -16.65
C ASN A 3 9.01 10.30 -16.16
N ALA A 4 7.95 9.89 -16.87
CA ALA A 4 6.61 10.00 -16.36
C ALA A 4 6.61 9.32 -14.98
N ASP A 5 5.94 9.97 -14.04
CA ASP A 5 5.78 9.53 -12.66
C ASP A 5 4.90 8.27 -12.66
N VAL A 6 5.47 7.09 -13.00
CA VAL A 6 4.75 5.82 -13.17
C VAL A 6 3.99 5.40 -11.90
N PHE A 7 4.32 6.01 -10.76
CA PHE A 7 3.66 5.77 -9.47
C PHE A 7 3.28 7.08 -8.76
N GLY A 8 3.06 8.16 -9.51
CA GLY A 8 2.57 9.42 -8.98
C GLY A 8 1.17 9.21 -8.41
N SER A 9 1.06 9.13 -7.08
CA SER A 9 -0.19 9.20 -6.30
C SER A 9 -1.44 8.73 -7.05
N SER A 10 -1.51 7.47 -7.50
CA SER A 10 -2.70 7.02 -8.25
C SER A 10 -3.95 6.86 -7.38
N THR A 11 -3.85 7.18 -6.08
CA THR A 11 -4.99 7.51 -5.20
C THR A 11 -5.20 9.02 -5.10
N ALA A 12 -4.99 9.77 -6.19
CA ALA A 12 -5.32 11.19 -6.21
C ALA A 12 -6.78 11.33 -5.77
N PRO A 13 -7.14 12.26 -4.88
CA PRO A 13 -8.50 12.42 -4.34
C PRO A 13 -9.61 12.45 -5.42
N LEU A 14 -9.22 12.85 -6.64
CA LEU A 14 -10.06 12.88 -7.84
C LEU A 14 -10.48 11.47 -8.29
N THR A 15 -9.57 10.50 -8.38
CA THR A 15 -9.85 9.12 -8.84
C THR A 15 -10.90 8.39 -7.98
N TRP A 16 -10.80 8.53 -6.65
CA TRP A 16 -11.78 7.97 -5.72
C TRP A 16 -13.13 8.67 -5.80
N HIS A 17 -13.13 10.00 -5.97
CA HIS A 17 -14.37 10.76 -6.15
C HIS A 17 -15.07 10.35 -7.45
N ASP A 18 -14.33 10.18 -8.54
CA ASP A 18 -14.84 9.79 -9.84
C ASP A 18 -15.47 8.38 -9.79
N PHE A 19 -14.82 7.43 -9.12
CA PHE A 19 -15.40 6.11 -8.86
C PHE A 19 -16.75 6.23 -8.13
N LEU A 20 -16.80 6.99 -7.03
CA LEU A 20 -18.03 7.17 -6.26
C LEU A 20 -19.13 7.86 -7.07
N GLU A 21 -18.78 8.84 -7.91
CA GLU A 21 -19.71 9.55 -8.76
C GLU A 21 -20.32 8.63 -9.83
N ARG A 22 -19.50 7.82 -10.50
CA ARG A 22 -19.96 6.80 -11.45
C ARG A 22 -20.88 5.78 -10.77
N MET A 23 -20.54 5.35 -9.55
CA MET A 23 -21.34 4.40 -8.77
C MET A 23 -22.66 5.00 -8.23
N ARG A 24 -22.85 6.33 -8.26
CA ARG A 24 -24.13 6.99 -7.95
C ARG A 24 -25.09 7.03 -9.13
N GLN A 25 -24.61 6.78 -10.35
CA GLN A 25 -25.46 6.82 -11.54
C GLN A 25 -26.47 5.66 -11.52
N PRO A 26 -27.74 5.86 -11.95
CA PRO A 26 -28.75 4.80 -11.96
C PRO A 26 -28.35 3.57 -12.79
N SER A 27 -27.59 3.78 -13.84
CA SER A 27 -26.99 2.75 -14.70
C SER A 27 -26.00 1.84 -13.98
N ALA A 28 -25.43 2.26 -12.85
CA ALA A 28 -24.51 1.46 -12.02
C ALA A 28 -25.22 0.71 -10.88
N ALA A 29 -26.56 0.76 -10.81
CA ALA A 29 -27.32 0.21 -9.69
C ALA A 29 -27.07 -1.28 -9.44
N GLU A 30 -26.93 -2.08 -10.51
CA GLU A 30 -26.64 -3.51 -10.38
C GLU A 30 -25.24 -3.77 -9.80
N PHE A 31 -24.24 -2.95 -10.12
CA PHE A 31 -22.91 -3.04 -9.48
C PHE A 31 -22.96 -2.70 -8.00
N VAL A 32 -23.67 -1.63 -7.63
CA VAL A 32 -23.84 -1.24 -6.21
C VAL A 32 -24.53 -2.37 -5.44
N LYS A 33 -25.54 -3.00 -6.03
CA LYS A 33 -26.25 -4.13 -5.44
C LYS A 33 -25.34 -5.34 -5.27
N ALA A 34 -24.55 -5.68 -6.30
CA ALA A 34 -23.58 -6.77 -6.26
C ALA A 34 -22.55 -6.57 -5.14
N ILE A 35 -21.94 -5.38 -5.04
CA ILE A 35 -20.96 -5.04 -4.00
C ILE A 35 -21.56 -5.15 -2.60
N LYS A 36 -22.76 -4.59 -2.38
CA LYS A 36 -23.44 -4.68 -1.09
C LYS A 36 -23.77 -6.12 -0.71
N SER A 37 -24.27 -6.90 -1.68
CA SER A 37 -24.58 -8.31 -1.47
C SER A 37 -23.33 -9.12 -1.14
N PHE A 38 -22.22 -8.86 -1.83
CA PHE A 38 -20.92 -9.47 -1.54
C PHE A 38 -20.48 -9.17 -0.11
N ILE A 39 -20.46 -7.90 0.31
CA ILE A 39 -20.02 -7.50 1.66
C ILE A 39 -20.86 -8.18 2.74
N VAL A 40 -22.18 -8.24 2.56
CA VAL A 40 -23.09 -8.89 3.52
C VAL A 40 -22.84 -10.40 3.55
N SER A 41 -22.77 -11.04 2.39
CA SER A 41 -22.53 -12.48 2.29
C SER A 41 -21.18 -12.87 2.91
N PHE A 42 -20.13 -12.11 2.61
CA PHE A 42 -18.78 -12.32 3.12
C PHE A 42 -18.76 -12.23 4.65
N SER A 43 -19.38 -11.19 5.22
CA SER A 43 -19.38 -10.95 6.68
C SER A 43 -20.14 -12.03 7.48
N ASN A 44 -20.97 -12.85 6.81
CA ASN A 44 -21.69 -13.96 7.44
C ASN A 44 -20.88 -15.25 7.49
N ASN A 45 -19.77 -15.34 6.76
CA ASN A 45 -18.91 -16.49 6.77
C ASN A 45 -18.00 -16.46 8.02
N ALA A 46 -17.53 -17.64 8.44
CA ALA A 46 -16.48 -17.72 9.44
C ALA A 46 -15.17 -17.20 8.83
N PRO A 47 -14.40 -16.35 9.55
CA PRO A 47 -13.11 -15.85 9.07
C PRO A 47 -12.14 -16.99 8.75
N ASP A 48 -11.56 -16.94 7.56
CA ASP A 48 -10.57 -17.90 7.06
C ASP A 48 -9.66 -17.15 6.06
N PRO A 49 -8.44 -16.74 6.44
CA PRO A 49 -7.63 -15.81 5.66
C PRO A 49 -7.35 -16.26 4.22
N ASP A 50 -7.10 -17.56 4.02
CA ASP A 50 -6.81 -18.11 2.69
C ASP A 50 -8.05 -18.08 1.80
N LYS A 51 -9.20 -18.50 2.33
CA LYS A 51 -10.47 -18.47 1.58
C LYS A 51 -10.98 -17.05 1.36
N ASP A 52 -10.86 -16.21 2.38
CA ASP A 52 -11.28 -14.82 2.38
C ASP A 52 -10.50 -14.03 1.33
N SER A 53 -9.17 -14.19 1.30
CA SER A 53 -8.32 -13.60 0.28
C SER A 53 -8.70 -14.06 -1.13
N ALA A 54 -8.85 -15.36 -1.36
CA ALA A 54 -9.26 -15.90 -2.66
C ALA A 54 -10.63 -15.37 -3.10
N THR A 55 -11.59 -15.31 -2.17
CA THR A 55 -12.96 -14.84 -2.43
C THR A 55 -12.98 -13.35 -2.80
N VAL A 56 -12.19 -12.52 -2.11
CA VAL A 56 -12.07 -11.09 -2.44
C VAL A 56 -11.40 -10.90 -3.80
N GLN A 57 -10.31 -11.62 -4.09
CA GLN A 57 -9.60 -11.52 -5.38
C GLN A 57 -10.48 -11.95 -6.55
N GLU A 58 -11.23 -13.05 -6.41
CA GLU A 58 -12.20 -13.48 -7.41
C GLU A 58 -13.29 -12.43 -7.64
N PHE A 59 -13.83 -11.84 -6.57
CA PHE A 59 -14.84 -10.80 -6.68
C PHE A 59 -14.31 -9.54 -7.39
N LEU A 60 -13.12 -9.05 -7.01
CA LEU A 60 -12.50 -7.89 -7.63
C LEU A 60 -12.22 -8.14 -9.12
N GLY A 61 -11.62 -9.28 -9.48
CA GLY A 61 -11.33 -9.62 -10.87
C GLY A 61 -12.59 -9.75 -11.74
N ASN A 62 -13.66 -10.35 -11.20
CA ASN A 62 -14.94 -10.43 -11.90
C ASN A 62 -15.57 -9.04 -12.12
N MET A 63 -15.48 -8.16 -11.12
CA MET A 63 -16.01 -6.80 -11.22
C MET A 63 -15.21 -5.92 -12.19
N GLU A 64 -13.88 -6.04 -12.21
CA GLU A 64 -13.04 -5.33 -13.18
C GLU A 64 -13.34 -5.77 -14.62
N ALA A 65 -13.51 -7.08 -14.86
CA ALA A 65 -13.95 -7.57 -16.15
C ALA A 65 -15.34 -7.03 -16.53
N ALA A 66 -16.26 -6.94 -15.56
CA ALA A 66 -17.58 -6.38 -15.78
C ALA A 66 -17.55 -4.87 -16.04
N PHE A 67 -16.67 -4.10 -15.38
CA PHE A 67 -16.46 -2.68 -15.68
C PHE A 67 -16.00 -2.50 -17.13
N ARG A 68 -14.99 -3.26 -17.58
CA ARG A 68 -14.50 -3.20 -18.97
C ARG A 68 -15.58 -3.50 -20.02
N ALA A 69 -16.52 -4.37 -19.71
CA ALA A 69 -17.61 -4.75 -20.61
C ALA A 69 -18.82 -3.79 -20.56
N HIS A 70 -18.92 -2.91 -19.56
CA HIS A 70 -20.11 -2.10 -19.32
C HIS A 70 -20.09 -0.77 -20.10
N SER A 71 -21.25 -0.33 -20.57
CA SER A 71 -21.40 0.90 -21.36
C SER A 71 -20.95 2.17 -20.64
N LEU A 72 -20.99 2.18 -19.30
CA LEU A 72 -20.54 3.32 -18.47
C LEU A 72 -19.03 3.56 -18.51
N TRP A 73 -18.25 2.53 -18.86
CA TRP A 73 -16.81 2.61 -19.04
C TRP A 73 -16.41 2.43 -20.51
N ALA A 74 -17.38 2.48 -21.43
CA ALA A 74 -17.10 2.44 -22.86
C ALA A 74 -16.30 3.68 -23.26
N GLY A 75 -15.11 3.46 -23.82
CA GLY A 75 -14.21 4.54 -24.25
C GLY A 75 -13.31 5.11 -23.15
N CYS A 76 -13.34 4.55 -21.94
CA CYS A 76 -12.37 4.87 -20.90
C CYS A 76 -10.97 4.35 -21.25
N SER A 77 -9.94 5.05 -20.78
CA SER A 77 -8.56 4.56 -20.88
C SER A 77 -8.32 3.38 -19.91
N GLU A 78 -7.23 2.64 -20.13
CA GLU A 78 -6.85 1.57 -19.20
C GLU A 78 -6.54 2.14 -17.80
N GLU A 79 -5.94 3.34 -17.73
CA GLU A 79 -5.65 4.03 -16.46
C GLU A 79 -6.95 4.38 -15.69
N GLU A 80 -8.02 4.78 -16.38
CA GLU A 80 -9.32 5.05 -15.76
C GLU A 80 -10.00 3.76 -15.28
N LEU A 81 -9.81 2.65 -16.00
CA LEU A 81 -10.32 1.33 -15.61
C LEU A 81 -9.58 0.79 -14.39
N GLU A 82 -8.25 0.88 -14.36
CA GLU A 82 -7.42 0.55 -13.21
C GLU A 82 -7.82 1.39 -12.00
N SER A 83 -7.95 2.72 -12.18
CA SER A 83 -8.41 3.63 -11.11
C SER A 83 -9.80 3.24 -10.56
N ALA A 84 -10.70 2.74 -11.40
CA ALA A 84 -12.01 2.24 -10.96
C ALA A 84 -11.89 0.92 -10.17
N GLY A 85 -10.98 0.03 -10.57
CA GLY A 85 -10.63 -1.18 -9.82
C GLY A 85 -10.05 -0.87 -8.43
N GLU A 86 -9.13 0.10 -8.37
CA GLU A 86 -8.56 0.60 -7.11
C GLU A 86 -9.63 1.24 -6.20
N GLY A 87 -10.56 1.99 -6.79
CA GLY A 87 -11.73 2.52 -6.09
C GLY A 87 -12.60 1.40 -5.52
N LEU A 88 -12.87 0.35 -6.30
CA LEU A 88 -13.60 -0.81 -5.83
C LEU A 88 -12.89 -1.52 -4.67
N GLU A 89 -11.59 -1.81 -4.79
CA GLU A 89 -10.78 -2.39 -3.72
C GLU A 89 -10.89 -1.53 -2.45
N LYS A 90 -10.68 -0.21 -2.59
CA LYS A 90 -10.77 0.74 -1.49
C LYS A 90 -12.13 0.70 -0.80
N TYR A 91 -13.23 0.66 -1.56
CA TYR A 91 -14.57 0.59 -1.00
C TYR A 91 -14.79 -0.73 -0.24
N VAL A 92 -14.50 -1.87 -0.88
CA VAL A 92 -14.73 -3.21 -0.33
C VAL A 92 -13.86 -3.42 0.91
N MET A 93 -12.55 -3.21 0.81
CA MET A 93 -11.61 -3.46 1.91
C MET A 93 -11.83 -2.52 3.09
N THR A 94 -12.31 -1.29 2.86
CA THR A 94 -12.71 -0.41 3.96
C THR A 94 -13.88 -0.96 4.78
N LYS A 95 -14.82 -1.65 4.13
CA LYS A 95 -15.98 -2.27 4.78
C LYS A 95 -15.62 -3.59 5.46
N LEU A 96 -14.74 -4.37 4.84
CA LEU A 96 -14.30 -5.66 5.37
C LEU A 96 -13.16 -5.56 6.39
N TYR A 97 -12.53 -4.39 6.55
CA TYR A 97 -11.33 -4.20 7.37
C TYR A 97 -11.38 -4.86 8.75
N LEU A 98 -12.47 -4.67 9.51
CA LEU A 98 -12.59 -5.22 10.88
C LEU A 98 -12.75 -6.75 10.89
N HIS A 99 -13.09 -7.36 9.76
CA HIS A 99 -13.24 -8.81 9.63
C HIS A 99 -11.94 -9.48 9.18
N VAL A 100 -11.11 -8.79 8.39
CA VAL A 100 -9.95 -9.39 7.71
C VAL A 100 -8.59 -8.90 8.19
N PHE A 101 -8.52 -7.78 8.92
CA PHE A 101 -7.26 -7.22 9.40
C PHE A 101 -6.96 -7.69 10.82
N ALA A 102 -5.84 -8.39 11.01
CA ALA A 102 -5.41 -8.96 12.30
C ALA A 102 -6.56 -9.71 13.01
N SER A 103 -7.29 -10.52 12.26
CA SER A 103 -8.54 -11.17 12.70
C SER A 103 -8.29 -12.39 13.58
N HIS A 104 -7.09 -12.97 13.55
CA HIS A 104 -6.72 -14.10 14.39
C HIS A 104 -5.83 -13.68 15.57
N PRO A 105 -6.01 -14.31 16.75
CA PRO A 105 -5.15 -14.05 17.92
C PRO A 105 -3.66 -14.29 17.68
N GLU A 106 -3.31 -15.22 16.80
CA GLU A 106 -1.91 -15.48 16.45
C GLU A 106 -1.29 -14.31 15.69
N ASP A 107 -2.03 -13.61 14.84
CA ASP A 107 -1.54 -12.41 14.13
C ASP A 107 -1.21 -11.31 15.13
N VAL A 108 -2.14 -11.05 16.07
CA VAL A 108 -1.96 -10.05 17.14
C VAL A 108 -0.73 -10.36 17.99
N LYS A 109 -0.53 -11.65 18.31
CA LYS A 109 0.64 -12.09 19.08
C LYS A 109 1.95 -11.91 18.32
N VAL A 110 1.97 -12.16 17.01
CA VAL A 110 3.14 -11.91 16.16
C VAL A 110 3.43 -10.41 16.07
N ASP A 111 2.40 -9.58 15.93
CA ASP A 111 2.52 -8.12 15.93
C ASP A 111 3.10 -7.59 17.24
N GLU A 112 2.60 -8.07 18.39
CA GLU A 112 3.12 -7.72 19.73
C GLU A 112 4.60 -8.11 19.88
N GLN A 113 4.97 -9.33 19.49
CA GLN A 113 6.36 -9.79 19.54
C GLN A 113 7.29 -8.95 18.66
N LEU A 114 6.84 -8.60 17.46
CA LEU A 114 7.60 -7.76 16.55
C LEU A 114 7.77 -6.35 17.12
N HIS A 115 6.69 -5.77 17.65
CA HIS A 115 6.71 -4.44 18.27
C HIS A 115 7.66 -4.39 19.47
N GLU A 116 7.57 -5.35 20.40
CA GLU A 116 8.47 -5.44 21.56
C GLU A 116 9.93 -5.58 21.13
N LYS A 117 10.20 -6.45 20.15
CA LYS A 117 11.55 -6.66 19.64
C LYS A 117 12.12 -5.38 19.02
N MET A 118 11.33 -4.66 18.22
CA MET A 118 11.74 -3.39 17.62
C MET A 118 11.96 -2.32 18.69
N ALA A 119 11.07 -2.22 19.68
CA ALA A 119 11.16 -1.26 20.80
C ALA A 119 12.44 -1.43 21.65
N LEU A 120 12.94 -2.66 21.80
CA LEU A 120 14.21 -2.93 22.47
C LEU A 120 15.41 -2.62 21.57
N ILE A 121 15.40 -3.11 20.33
CA ILE A 121 16.54 -2.97 19.40
C ILE A 121 16.78 -1.52 19.02
N GLN A 122 15.72 -0.73 18.82
CA GLN A 122 15.84 0.66 18.38
C GLN A 122 16.64 1.55 19.35
N GLN A 123 16.75 1.17 20.63
CA GLN A 123 17.46 1.90 21.67
C GLN A 123 18.98 1.88 21.51
N PHE A 124 19.53 0.84 20.89
CA PHE A 124 20.98 0.64 20.80
C PHE A 124 21.49 0.38 19.38
N ILE A 125 20.63 0.07 18.42
CA ILE A 125 21.04 -0.17 17.04
C ILE A 125 21.68 1.09 16.42
N ARG A 126 22.82 0.87 15.77
CA ARG A 126 23.58 1.86 15.02
C ARG A 126 23.64 1.48 13.54
N PRO A 127 23.78 2.45 12.62
CA PRO A 127 23.90 2.16 11.19
C PRO A 127 25.01 1.14 10.87
N GLU A 128 26.14 1.21 11.58
CA GLU A 128 27.26 0.27 11.40
C GLU A 128 26.90 -1.19 11.72
N ASN A 129 25.87 -1.46 12.53
CA ASN A 129 25.43 -2.83 12.83
C ASN A 129 24.75 -3.52 11.65
N LEU A 130 24.34 -2.73 10.65
CA LEU A 130 23.68 -3.19 9.42
C LEU A 130 24.56 -2.92 8.20
N ASP A 131 25.87 -2.67 8.38
CA ASP A 131 26.81 -2.37 7.30
C ASP A 131 26.47 -1.10 6.48
N ILE A 132 25.75 -0.14 7.09
CA ILE A 132 25.44 1.14 6.43
C ILE A 132 26.69 2.03 6.44
N LYS A 133 27.21 2.32 5.25
CA LYS A 133 28.38 3.18 5.05
C LYS A 133 28.12 4.61 5.57
N PRO A 134 29.13 5.31 6.11
CA PRO A 134 29.00 6.69 6.59
C PRO A 134 28.45 7.68 5.56
N VAL A 135 28.77 7.49 4.27
CA VAL A 135 28.25 8.30 3.15
C VAL A 135 26.72 8.30 3.07
N PHE A 136 26.08 7.21 3.47
CA PHE A 136 24.63 7.05 3.42
C PHE A 136 23.92 7.45 4.71
N GLN A 137 24.66 7.98 5.70
CA GLN A 137 24.08 8.39 6.97
C GLN A 137 23.48 9.80 6.88
N ASN A 138 22.16 9.88 6.72
CA ASN A 138 21.42 11.14 6.66
C ASN A 138 20.13 11.05 7.47
N GLU A 139 20.24 11.50 8.72
CA GLU A 139 19.18 11.48 9.74
C GLU A 139 17.90 12.19 9.29
N THR A 140 18.01 13.33 8.60
CA THR A 140 16.86 14.11 8.16
C THR A 140 16.01 13.35 7.14
N SER A 141 16.62 12.68 6.16
CA SER A 141 15.85 11.97 5.15
C SER A 141 15.39 10.59 5.63
N TRP A 142 16.11 9.96 6.56
CA TRP A 142 15.59 8.78 7.27
C TRP A 142 14.35 9.11 8.09
N LEU A 143 14.33 10.26 8.77
CA LEU A 143 13.13 10.73 9.47
C LEU A 143 11.94 10.93 8.51
N LEU A 144 12.19 11.41 7.28
CA LEU A 144 11.13 11.50 6.26
C LEU A 144 10.63 10.12 5.85
N ALA A 145 11.53 9.15 5.64
CA ALA A 145 11.15 7.77 5.30
C ALA A 145 10.35 7.09 6.43
N GLN A 146 10.75 7.29 7.69
CA GLN A 146 10.01 6.83 8.88
C GLN A 146 8.61 7.42 8.93
N LYS A 147 8.48 8.73 8.67
CA LYS A 147 7.17 9.41 8.63
C LYS A 147 6.26 8.88 7.53
N GLU A 148 6.79 8.48 6.37
CA GLU A 148 5.98 7.82 5.33
C GLU A 148 5.50 6.45 5.81
N LEU A 149 6.36 5.67 6.46
CA LEU A 149 6.00 4.33 6.96
C LEU A 149 4.94 4.39 8.07
N LEU A 150 5.04 5.34 9.00
CA LEU A 150 4.06 5.55 10.09
C LEU A 150 2.63 5.79 9.59
N LYS A 151 2.46 6.31 8.37
CA LYS A 151 1.13 6.54 7.79
C LYS A 151 0.39 5.25 7.45
N ILE A 152 1.06 4.09 7.40
CA ILE A 152 0.45 2.82 6.99
C ILE A 152 -0.82 2.46 7.79
N ASN A 153 -0.87 2.83 9.08
CA ASN A 153 -2.01 2.58 9.96
C ASN A 153 -3.14 3.62 9.82
N MET A 154 -2.91 4.72 9.11
CA MET A 154 -3.93 5.72 8.79
C MET A 154 -4.86 5.29 7.65
N TYR A 155 -4.47 4.25 6.90
CA TYR A 155 -5.20 3.77 5.73
C TYR A 155 -5.71 2.35 5.92
N LYS A 156 -6.87 2.06 5.33
CA LYS A 156 -7.49 0.72 5.34
C LYS A 156 -7.32 -0.04 4.04
N ALA A 157 -7.29 0.67 2.90
CA ALA A 157 -7.14 0.03 1.60
C ALA A 157 -5.72 -0.54 1.44
N PRO A 158 -5.58 -1.78 0.93
CA PRO A 158 -4.28 -2.40 0.67
C PRO A 158 -3.37 -1.52 -0.19
N ARG A 159 -3.91 -0.94 -1.26
CA ARG A 159 -3.16 0.00 -2.10
C ARG A 159 -2.61 1.21 -1.36
N ASP A 160 -3.45 1.90 -0.58
CA ASP A 160 -3.02 3.09 0.19
C ASP A 160 -1.90 2.72 1.19
N LYS A 161 -1.99 1.53 1.82
CA LYS A 161 -0.92 1.00 2.69
C LYS A 161 0.37 0.74 1.90
N LEU A 162 0.26 0.15 0.71
CA LEU A 162 1.40 -0.13 -0.16
C LEU A 162 2.06 1.16 -0.65
N VAL A 163 1.29 2.21 -0.95
CA VAL A 163 1.82 3.54 -1.31
C VAL A 163 2.67 4.12 -0.19
N CYS A 164 2.32 3.91 1.08
CA CYS A 164 3.16 4.35 2.22
C CYS A 164 4.54 3.67 2.19
N ILE A 165 4.57 2.36 1.93
CA ILE A 165 5.81 1.57 1.80
C ILE A 165 6.61 2.07 0.59
N LEU A 166 5.98 2.25 -0.57
CA LEU A 166 6.65 2.74 -1.77
C LEU A 166 7.22 4.15 -1.58
N ASN A 167 6.49 5.05 -0.92
CA ASN A 167 6.97 6.40 -0.62
C ASN A 167 8.18 6.35 0.32
N CYS A 168 8.16 5.50 1.36
CA CYS A 168 9.31 5.23 2.21
C CYS A 168 10.52 4.77 1.38
N CYS A 169 10.33 3.77 0.51
CA CYS A 169 11.38 3.27 -0.38
C CYS A 169 11.92 4.35 -1.33
N LYS A 170 11.06 5.17 -1.95
CA LYS A 170 11.46 6.28 -2.83
C LYS A 170 12.31 7.31 -2.09
N VAL A 171 11.95 7.66 -0.85
CA VAL A 171 12.73 8.58 -0.02
C VAL A 171 14.12 8.02 0.25
N ILE A 172 14.21 6.72 0.61
CA ILE A 172 15.49 6.04 0.84
C ILE A 172 16.33 6.03 -0.44
N THR A 173 15.76 5.62 -1.59
CA THR A 173 16.47 5.58 -2.87
C THR A 173 16.99 6.96 -3.28
N ASN A 174 16.19 8.01 -3.12
CA ASN A 174 16.61 9.37 -3.43
C ASN A 174 17.75 9.85 -2.51
N LEU A 175 17.73 9.49 -1.22
CA LEU A 175 18.84 9.75 -0.30
C LEU A 175 20.12 9.08 -0.80
N LEU A 176 20.04 7.78 -1.12
CA LEU A 176 21.20 7.00 -1.53
C LEU A 176 21.79 7.52 -2.84
N LEU A 177 20.94 7.88 -3.81
CA LEU A 177 21.36 8.48 -5.08
C LEU A 177 22.07 9.82 -4.88
N ASN A 178 21.53 10.68 -4.02
CA ASN A 178 22.15 11.98 -3.75
C ASN A 178 23.52 11.83 -3.09
N ALA A 179 23.64 10.88 -2.16
CA ALA A 179 24.88 10.57 -1.48
C ALA A 179 25.94 9.95 -2.43
N SER A 180 25.53 9.04 -3.32
CA SER A 180 26.44 8.45 -4.32
C SER A 180 26.93 9.50 -5.33
N ILE A 181 26.05 10.43 -5.73
CA ILE A 181 26.42 11.54 -6.62
C ILE A 181 27.45 12.47 -5.96
N SER A 182 27.30 12.77 -4.66
CA SER A 182 28.25 13.65 -3.96
C SER A 182 29.64 13.03 -3.79
N GLU A 183 29.73 11.71 -3.63
CA GLU A 183 31.00 10.99 -3.41
C GLU A 183 31.57 10.36 -4.70
N ASN A 184 30.90 10.57 -5.85
CA ASN A 184 31.27 10.01 -7.15
C ASN A 184 31.40 8.46 -7.12
N GLU A 185 30.54 7.81 -6.34
CA GLU A 185 30.43 6.37 -6.23
C GLU A 185 29.46 5.79 -7.28
N ASN A 186 29.46 4.46 -7.40
CA ASN A 186 28.48 3.75 -8.23
C ASN A 186 27.04 3.99 -7.73
N PRO A 187 26.03 3.89 -8.61
CA PRO A 187 24.64 3.95 -8.20
C PRO A 187 24.33 2.92 -7.11
N PRO A 188 23.54 3.30 -6.09
CA PRO A 188 23.25 2.42 -4.95
C PRO A 188 22.45 1.19 -5.40
N GLY A 189 22.85 0.04 -4.87
CA GLY A 189 22.22 -1.25 -5.15
C GLY A 189 21.32 -1.74 -4.00
N ALA A 190 20.90 -3.00 -4.08
CA ALA A 190 20.17 -3.67 -3.00
C ALA A 190 21.02 -3.77 -1.71
N ASP A 191 22.33 -3.91 -1.85
CA ASP A 191 23.29 -3.99 -0.73
C ASP A 191 23.36 -2.68 0.06
N ASP A 192 23.10 -1.53 -0.58
CA ASP A 192 23.04 -0.23 0.11
C ASP A 192 21.60 0.09 0.58
N PHE A 193 20.59 -0.35 -0.18
CA PHE A 193 19.17 -0.06 0.09
C PHE A 193 18.59 -0.86 1.27
N LEU A 194 18.76 -2.18 1.27
CA LEU A 194 18.09 -3.04 2.24
C LEU A 194 18.53 -2.75 3.68
N PRO A 195 19.82 -2.54 4.00
CA PRO A 195 20.24 -2.10 5.32
C PRO A 195 19.54 -0.84 5.81
N VAL A 196 19.42 0.17 4.94
CA VAL A 196 18.77 1.44 5.30
C VAL A 196 17.27 1.23 5.52
N LEU A 197 16.60 0.41 4.71
CA LEU A 197 15.20 0.06 4.91
C LEU A 197 14.98 -0.66 6.25
N ILE A 198 15.84 -1.62 6.61
CA ILE A 198 15.79 -2.32 7.90
C ILE A 198 15.98 -1.32 9.05
N TYR A 199 16.99 -0.46 8.96
CA TYR A 199 17.26 0.56 9.98
C TYR A 199 16.08 1.52 10.15
N VAL A 200 15.55 2.05 9.05
CA VAL A 200 14.37 2.92 9.03
C VAL A 200 13.20 2.22 9.68
N THR A 201 12.91 0.97 9.30
CA THR A 201 11.78 0.19 9.83
C THR A 201 11.91 -0.01 11.35
N ILE A 202 13.10 -0.40 11.85
CA ILE A 202 13.34 -0.60 13.28
C ILE A 202 13.16 0.69 14.09
N LYS A 203 13.45 1.85 13.48
CA LYS A 203 13.33 3.17 14.12
C LYS A 203 11.92 3.76 14.10
N VAL A 204 10.93 3.06 13.52
CA VAL A 204 9.52 3.47 13.49
C VAL A 204 8.80 3.17 14.81
#